data_AF-A0A1E3QXH3-F1
#
_entry.id   AF-A0A1E3QXH3-F1
#
_cell.length_a   1.000
_cell.length_b   1.000
_cell.length_c   1.000
_cell.angle_alpha   90.00
_cell.angle_beta   90.00
_cell.angle_gamma   90.00
#
_symmetry.space_group_name_H-M   'P 1'
#
loop_
_entity.id
_entity.type
_entity.pdbx_description
1 polymer ?
#
loop_
_entity_poly.entity_id
_entity_poly.type
_entity_poly.pdbx_seq_one_letter_code
_entity_poly.pdbx_strand_id
1 'polypeptide(L)'
;MNDILGDLSLASKPVDEVRPVEVVEELADEEDIDDDGYWMSPKLSSLARLSKKELSEVNGFTVGRKNYGKIEFSAPVDLTTISLEDITNNLVVFTPKSCIIYPEAAVKPEVGEGLNLPARITLEGCFPYSRDTKLPVTDSKHPVVKRHIAKLHKIPETTFEAYDPVSGTWAFKVEHM
;
A
#
# COMPACT_ATOMS: atom_id res chain seq x y z
N MET A 1 84.58 23.34 -12.29
CA MET A 1 84.56 22.40 -13.43
C MET A 1 83.40 21.46 -13.21
N ASN A 2 82.43 21.54 -14.14
CA ASN A 2 81.38 20.59 -14.51
C ASN A 2 80.35 20.23 -13.41
N ASP A 3 79.08 20.64 -13.56
CA ASP A 3 78.01 20.04 -14.40
C ASP A 3 77.53 18.70 -13.80
N ILE A 4 76.25 18.31 -13.65
CA ILE A 4 74.97 18.70 -14.26
C ILE A 4 73.86 17.82 -13.61
N LEU A 5 72.60 18.33 -13.52
CA LEU A 5 71.27 17.64 -13.47
C LEU A 5 71.02 16.52 -12.41
N GLY A 6 69.85 16.36 -11.80
CA GLY A 6 68.54 16.95 -12.07
C GLY A 6 67.51 16.55 -10.99
N ASP A 7 66.42 17.28 -11.02
CA ASP A 7 65.19 17.18 -10.25
C ASP A 7 64.53 15.78 -10.33
N LEU A 8 64.07 15.30 -9.17
CA LEU A 8 62.98 14.33 -9.06
C LEU A 8 62.17 14.61 -7.78
N SER A 9 61.22 15.52 -7.92
CA SER A 9 59.93 15.57 -7.23
C SER A 9 59.43 14.19 -6.74
N LEU A 10 59.26 14.07 -5.43
CA LEU A 10 58.38 13.11 -4.78
C LEU A 10 57.53 13.86 -3.76
N ALA A 11 56.52 14.57 -4.26
CA ALA A 11 55.43 15.06 -3.45
C ALA A 11 54.59 13.86 -2.98
N SER A 12 54.74 13.46 -1.71
CA SER A 12 53.80 12.55 -1.05
C SER A 12 52.45 13.24 -0.90
N LYS A 13 51.50 12.88 -1.77
CA LYS A 13 50.07 13.16 -1.57
C LYS A 13 49.55 12.24 -0.46
N PRO A 14 48.86 12.74 0.57
CA PRO A 14 48.15 11.87 1.50
C PRO A 14 47.05 11.10 0.75
N VAL A 15 47.00 9.80 1.02
CA VAL A 15 46.09 8.80 0.46
C VAL A 15 44.81 8.79 1.30
N ASP A 16 43.68 8.85 0.60
CA ASP A 16 42.30 8.54 1.00
C ASP A 16 41.68 9.33 2.16
N GLU A 17 41.23 10.54 1.84
CA GLU A 17 40.09 11.17 2.52
C GLU A 17 38.81 10.41 2.11
N VAL A 18 38.45 9.41 2.90
CA VAL A 18 37.16 8.72 2.79
C VAL A 18 36.07 9.75 3.05
N ARG A 19 35.47 10.27 1.98
CA ARG A 19 34.22 11.04 2.11
C ARG A 19 33.20 10.12 2.76
N PRO A 20 32.50 10.52 3.81
CA PRO A 20 31.34 9.77 4.25
C PRO A 20 30.39 9.71 3.05
N VAL A 21 30.12 8.49 2.58
CA VAL A 21 29.01 8.22 1.69
C VAL A 21 27.79 8.66 2.50
N GLU A 22 27.16 9.76 2.09
CA GLU A 22 25.85 10.14 2.60
C GLU A 22 24.93 8.96 2.30
N VAL A 23 24.70 8.14 3.33
CA VAL A 23 23.56 7.25 3.37
C VAL A 23 22.39 8.20 3.38
N VAL A 24 21.85 8.48 2.19
CA VAL A 24 20.51 9.02 2.06
C VAL A 24 19.59 7.95 2.63
N GLU A 25 19.42 7.98 3.95
CA GLU A 25 18.26 7.40 4.59
C GLU A 25 17.07 8.03 3.86
N GLU A 26 16.44 7.25 2.97
CA GLU A 26 15.10 7.57 2.48
C GLU A 26 14.25 7.72 3.74
N LEU A 27 14.08 8.97 4.16
CA LEU A 27 13.17 9.36 5.23
C LEU A 27 11.83 8.82 4.78
N ALA A 28 11.37 7.76 5.44
CA ALA A 28 10.05 7.20 5.24
C ALA A 28 9.08 8.38 5.34
N ASP A 29 8.47 8.72 4.20
CA ASP A 29 7.44 9.73 4.09
C ASP A 29 6.50 9.56 5.29
N GLU A 30 6.47 10.52 6.22
CA GLU A 30 5.51 10.50 7.33
C GLU A 30 4.12 10.35 6.70
N GLU A 31 3.51 9.17 6.81
CA GLU A 31 2.20 8.93 6.21
C GLU A 31 1.23 9.93 6.83
N ASP A 32 0.58 10.75 5.99
CA ASP A 32 -0.50 11.64 6.42
C ASP A 32 -1.68 10.72 6.80
N ILE A 33 -1.70 10.29 8.05
CA ILE A 33 -2.74 9.45 8.63
C ILE A 33 -3.76 10.37 9.31
N ASP A 34 -5.04 10.24 8.96
CA ASP A 34 -6.11 11.01 9.58
C ASP A 34 -6.52 10.47 10.97
N ASP A 35 -7.40 11.19 11.67
CA ASP A 35 -7.90 10.83 13.00
C ASP A 35 -8.60 9.46 13.05
N ASP A 36 -9.12 8.99 11.92
CA ASP A 36 -9.79 7.70 11.77
C ASP A 36 -8.84 6.56 11.36
N GLY A 37 -7.55 6.88 11.17
CA GLY A 37 -6.47 5.98 10.82
C GLY A 37 -6.33 5.70 9.33
N TYR A 38 -7.03 6.43 8.46
CA TYR A 38 -6.88 6.31 7.01
C TYR A 38 -5.66 7.05 6.50
N TRP A 39 -5.12 6.54 5.39
CA TRP A 39 -4.02 7.14 4.66
C TRP A 39 -4.18 6.82 3.17
N MET A 40 -3.51 7.59 2.32
CA MET A 40 -3.47 7.35 0.88
C MET A 40 -2.09 7.64 0.29
N SER A 41 -1.77 6.97 -0.82
CA SER A 41 -0.57 7.19 -1.60
C SER A 41 -0.92 7.29 -3.08
N PRO A 42 -0.57 8.37 -3.80
CA PRO A 42 0.06 9.60 -3.29
C PRO A 42 -0.78 10.30 -2.20
N LYS A 43 -0.13 11.07 -1.32
CA LYS A 43 -0.79 11.78 -0.21
C LYS A 43 -1.81 12.80 -0.73
N LEU A 44 -2.83 13.09 0.07
CA LEU A 44 -3.87 14.08 -0.24
C LEU A 44 -3.29 15.44 -0.66
N SER A 45 -2.29 15.91 0.07
CA SER A 45 -1.58 17.17 -0.18
C SER A 45 -0.83 17.20 -1.52
N SER A 46 -0.32 16.05 -1.96
CA SER A 46 0.32 15.89 -3.27
C SER A 46 -0.73 15.87 -4.39
N LEU A 47 -1.81 15.10 -4.21
CA LEU A 47 -2.91 15.03 -5.18
C LEU A 47 -3.56 16.40 -5.39
N ALA A 48 -3.75 17.18 -4.33
CA ALA A 48 -4.32 18.53 -4.41
C ALA A 48 -3.48 19.53 -5.21
N ARG A 49 -2.19 19.23 -5.45
CA ARG A 49 -1.27 20.06 -6.25
C ARG A 49 -1.21 19.64 -7.72
N LEU A 50 -1.73 18.46 -8.05
CA LEU A 50 -1.73 17.95 -9.42
C LEU A 50 -2.71 18.73 -10.30
N SER A 51 -2.36 18.85 -11.58
CA SER A 51 -3.28 19.39 -12.59
C SER A 51 -4.44 18.41 -12.84
N LYS A 52 -5.55 18.90 -13.42
CA LYS A 52 -6.67 18.02 -13.81
C LYS A 52 -6.25 16.88 -14.73
N LYS A 53 -5.25 17.09 -15.60
CA LYS A 53 -4.73 16.07 -16.51
C LYS A 53 -3.95 14.99 -15.77
N GLU A 54 -3.23 15.35 -14.70
CA GLU A 54 -2.51 14.39 -13.88
C GLU A 54 -3.46 13.63 -12.95
N LEU A 55 -4.51 14.31 -12.45
CA LEU A 55 -5.57 13.69 -11.65
C LEU A 55 -6.46 12.72 -12.44
N SER A 56 -6.52 12.83 -13.77
CA SER A 56 -7.31 11.89 -14.57
C SER A 56 -6.65 10.52 -14.74
N GLU A 57 -5.35 10.41 -14.44
CA GLU A 57 -4.57 9.18 -14.64
C GLU A 57 -3.57 8.97 -13.49
N VAL A 58 -4.05 8.89 -12.25
CA VAL A 58 -3.20 8.67 -11.08
C VAL A 58 -2.77 7.20 -11.02
N ASN A 59 -1.48 6.95 -11.18
CA ASN A 59 -0.90 5.61 -11.18
C ASN A 59 -0.52 5.17 -9.77
N GLY A 60 -0.67 3.87 -9.48
CA GLY A 60 -0.26 3.28 -8.20
C GLY A 60 -1.05 3.81 -7.00
N PHE A 61 -2.26 4.33 -7.25
CA PHE A 61 -3.09 4.87 -6.19
C PHE A 61 -3.42 3.80 -5.15
N THR A 62 -3.23 4.13 -3.89
CA THR A 62 -3.42 3.23 -2.75
C THR A 62 -4.16 3.96 -1.66
N VAL A 63 -5.15 3.31 -1.06
CA VAL A 63 -5.89 3.81 0.11
C VAL A 63 -5.83 2.75 1.18
N GLY A 64 -5.57 3.13 2.42
CA GLY A 64 -5.52 2.18 3.53
C GLY A 64 -6.06 2.75 4.81
N ARG A 65 -6.30 1.85 5.76
CA ARG A 65 -6.65 2.19 7.14
C ARG A 65 -5.86 1.30 8.09
N LYS A 66 -5.12 1.92 9.01
CA LYS A 66 -4.23 1.22 9.96
C LYS A 66 -5.01 0.18 10.77
N ASN A 67 -4.48 -1.04 10.85
CA ASN A 67 -5.07 -2.20 11.53
C ASN A 67 -6.34 -2.79 10.88
N TYR A 68 -6.72 -2.31 9.69
CA TYR A 68 -7.84 -2.86 8.92
C TYR A 68 -7.39 -3.43 7.58
N GLY A 69 -6.55 -2.70 6.86
CA GLY A 69 -6.07 -3.12 5.55
C GLY A 69 -5.77 -1.98 4.60
N LYS A 70 -5.60 -2.33 3.33
CA LYS A 70 -5.37 -1.41 2.22
C LYS A 70 -5.93 -1.95 0.91
N ILE A 71 -6.14 -1.04 -0.03
CA ILE A 71 -6.45 -1.31 -1.42
C ILE A 71 -5.40 -0.64 -2.30
N GLU A 72 -4.88 -1.39 -3.26
CA GLU A 72 -3.87 -0.98 -4.23
C GLU A 72 -4.50 -1.09 -5.63
N PHE A 73 -4.75 0.05 -6.28
CA PHE A 73 -5.33 0.08 -7.63
C PHE A 73 -4.28 -0.32 -8.66
N SER A 74 -4.62 -1.28 -9.51
CA SER A 74 -3.70 -1.82 -10.53
C SER A 74 -3.74 -1.03 -11.84
N ALA A 75 -4.79 -0.25 -12.05
CA ALA A 75 -4.99 0.63 -13.21
C ALA A 75 -4.89 2.11 -12.80
N PRO A 76 -4.59 3.03 -13.75
CA PRO A 76 -4.67 4.47 -13.49
C PRO A 76 -6.08 4.86 -13.06
N VAL A 77 -6.17 5.71 -12.04
CA VAL A 77 -7.44 6.15 -11.43
C VAL A 77 -7.75 7.59 -11.85
N ASP A 78 -8.98 7.83 -12.30
CA ASP A 78 -9.49 9.19 -12.53
C ASP A 78 -10.10 9.75 -11.24
N LEU A 79 -9.43 10.74 -10.66
CA LEU A 79 -9.85 11.45 -9.46
C LEU A 79 -10.40 12.86 -9.75
N THR A 80 -10.62 13.21 -11.02
CA THR A 80 -11.06 14.58 -11.39
C THR A 80 -12.50 14.90 -11.02
N THR A 81 -13.34 13.87 -10.91
CA THR A 81 -14.77 13.97 -10.58
C THR A 81 -15.07 13.65 -9.12
N ILE A 82 -14.06 13.19 -8.38
CA ILE A 82 -14.16 12.75 -6.99
C ILE A 82 -13.55 13.82 -6.08
N SER A 83 -14.25 14.15 -4.99
CA SER A 83 -13.62 14.95 -3.93
C SER A 83 -12.56 14.10 -3.23
N LEU A 84 -11.31 14.57 -3.21
CA LEU A 84 -10.20 13.81 -2.62
C LEU A 84 -10.41 13.54 -1.12
N GLU A 85 -11.10 14.44 -0.43
CA GLU A 85 -11.48 14.30 0.99
C GLU A 85 -12.56 13.22 1.20
N ASP A 86 -13.40 12.96 0.20
CA ASP A 86 -14.42 11.91 0.26
C ASP A 86 -13.85 10.52 -0.02
N ILE A 87 -12.60 10.40 -0.47
CA ILE A 87 -12.01 9.09 -0.75
C ILE A 87 -11.91 8.27 0.53
N THR A 88 -11.43 8.87 1.62
CA THR A 88 -11.33 8.20 2.92
C THR A 88 -12.65 8.30 3.67
N ASN A 89 -13.05 7.23 4.33
CA ASN A 89 -14.20 7.16 5.24
C ASN A 89 -15.60 7.42 4.62
N ASN A 90 -15.69 7.78 3.32
CA ASN A 90 -16.95 7.92 2.60
C ASN A 90 -17.00 6.99 1.38
N LEU A 91 -16.08 7.14 0.41
CA LEU A 91 -16.04 6.26 -0.76
C LEU A 91 -15.35 4.93 -0.49
N VAL A 92 -14.20 4.93 0.21
CA VAL A 92 -13.48 3.72 0.62
C VAL A 92 -13.66 3.56 2.12
N VAL A 93 -14.42 2.55 2.52
CA VAL A 93 -14.75 2.28 3.92
C VAL A 93 -14.17 0.94 4.35
N PHE A 94 -13.21 1.01 5.28
CA PHE A 94 -12.68 -0.18 5.94
C PHE A 94 -13.46 -0.46 7.23
N THR A 95 -14.04 -1.65 7.31
CA THR A 95 -14.65 -2.22 8.51
C THR A 95 -13.87 -3.47 8.93
N PRO A 96 -14.06 -4.01 10.14
CA PRO A 96 -13.29 -5.18 10.57
C PRO A 96 -13.46 -6.35 9.58
N LYS A 97 -12.36 -6.74 8.92
CA LYS A 97 -12.29 -7.84 7.95
C LYS A 97 -13.09 -7.60 6.66
N SER A 98 -13.36 -6.34 6.30
CA SER A 98 -14.03 -5.99 5.04
C SER A 98 -13.63 -4.60 4.55
N CYS A 99 -13.51 -4.46 3.24
CA CYS A 99 -13.36 -3.18 2.56
C CYS A 99 -14.55 -3.02 1.62
N ILE A 100 -15.21 -1.86 1.67
CA ILE A 100 -16.35 -1.51 0.83
C ILE A 100 -15.97 -0.26 0.06
N ILE A 101 -16.19 -0.28 -1.26
CA ILE A 101 -15.99 0.88 -2.12
C ILE A 101 -17.33 1.25 -2.70
N TYR A 102 -17.69 2.53 -2.65
CA TYR A 102 -19.02 3.03 -2.96
C TYR A 102 -20.09 2.34 -2.08
N PRO A 103 -20.11 2.61 -0.75
CA PRO A 103 -21.10 2.02 0.15
C PRO A 103 -22.55 2.37 -0.24
N GLU A 104 -22.74 3.51 -0.90
CA GLU A 104 -24.01 3.93 -1.49
C GLU A 104 -24.05 3.58 -2.98
N ALA A 105 -25.00 2.74 -3.40
CA ALA A 105 -25.06 2.24 -4.77
C ALA A 105 -25.37 3.35 -5.80
N ALA A 106 -26.04 4.43 -5.37
CA ALA A 106 -26.40 5.54 -6.24
C ALA A 106 -25.19 6.36 -6.74
N VAL A 107 -24.05 6.27 -6.05
CA VAL A 107 -22.81 6.99 -6.43
C VAL A 107 -21.76 6.08 -7.07
N LYS A 108 -22.09 4.79 -7.25
CA LYS A 108 -21.21 3.81 -7.88
C LYS A 108 -21.14 4.07 -9.40
N PRO A 109 -19.96 4.37 -9.96
CA PRO A 109 -19.80 4.64 -11.38
C PRO A 109 -19.73 3.33 -12.21
N GLU A 110 -19.69 3.45 -13.54
CA GLU A 110 -19.56 2.29 -14.43
C GLU A 110 -18.22 1.57 -14.23
N VAL A 111 -18.14 0.32 -14.69
CA VAL A 111 -16.89 -0.46 -14.60
C VAL A 111 -15.80 0.23 -15.42
N GLY A 112 -14.66 0.50 -14.77
CA GLY A 112 -13.54 1.23 -15.37
C GLY A 112 -13.51 2.73 -15.05
N GLU A 113 -14.53 3.26 -14.35
CA GLU A 113 -14.60 4.67 -13.98
C GLU A 113 -14.39 4.89 -12.48
N GLY A 114 -13.83 6.06 -12.12
CA GLY A 114 -13.55 6.42 -10.73
C GLY A 114 -12.72 5.35 -10.01
N LEU A 115 -13.22 4.84 -8.89
CA LEU A 115 -12.61 3.76 -8.11
C LEU A 115 -13.16 2.37 -8.46
N ASN A 116 -14.02 2.25 -9.48
CA ASN A 116 -14.58 0.98 -9.93
C ASN A 116 -13.62 0.27 -10.90
N LEU A 117 -12.40 0.02 -10.42
CA LEU A 117 -11.26 -0.48 -11.18
C LEU A 117 -10.69 -1.78 -10.57
N PRO A 118 -9.94 -2.57 -11.36
CA PRO A 118 -9.22 -3.72 -10.84
C PRO A 118 -8.23 -3.30 -9.74
N ALA A 119 -8.30 -4.00 -8.62
CA ALA A 119 -7.47 -3.68 -7.46
C ALA A 119 -7.09 -4.91 -6.66
N ARG A 120 -6.02 -4.76 -5.89
CA ARG A 120 -5.56 -5.72 -4.91
C ARG A 120 -5.92 -5.22 -3.53
N ILE A 121 -6.72 -5.98 -2.81
CA ILE A 121 -7.14 -5.67 -1.44
C ILE A 121 -6.36 -6.57 -0.49
N THR A 122 -5.82 -5.96 0.57
CA THR A 122 -5.20 -6.64 1.70
C THR A 122 -5.98 -6.28 2.95
N LEU A 123 -6.53 -7.27 3.65
CA LEU A 123 -7.27 -7.10 4.90
C LEU A 123 -6.49 -7.72 6.06
N GLU A 124 -6.44 -7.01 7.18
CA GLU A 124 -5.76 -7.43 8.41
C GLU A 124 -6.78 -8.02 9.42
N GLY A 125 -6.30 -8.80 10.39
CA GLY A 125 -7.15 -9.32 11.46
C GLY A 125 -8.22 -10.33 11.04
N CYS A 126 -8.09 -10.92 9.86
CA CYS A 126 -8.99 -11.94 9.30
C CYS A 126 -8.72 -13.32 9.93
N PHE A 127 -8.88 -13.42 11.26
CA PHE A 127 -8.68 -14.68 11.98
C PHE A 127 -9.95 -15.52 12.05
N PRO A 128 -9.83 -16.86 11.96
CA PRO A 128 -10.88 -17.74 12.42
C PRO A 128 -10.82 -17.88 13.95
N TYR A 129 -11.99 -18.06 14.56
CA TYR A 129 -12.12 -18.14 16.01
C TYR A 129 -12.48 -19.56 16.45
N SER A 130 -11.87 -20.00 17.55
CA SER A 130 -12.24 -21.25 18.20
C SER A 130 -13.65 -21.15 18.78
N ARG A 131 -14.44 -22.23 18.67
CA ARG A 131 -15.79 -22.26 19.22
C ARG A 131 -15.79 -22.26 20.75
N ASP A 132 -14.80 -22.92 21.34
CA ASP A 132 -14.70 -23.20 22.77
C ASP A 132 -14.07 -22.01 23.52
N THR A 133 -12.94 -21.49 23.03
CA THR A 133 -12.20 -20.42 23.73
C THR A 133 -12.59 -19.02 23.27
N LYS A 134 -13.27 -18.88 22.13
CA LYS A 134 -13.55 -17.58 21.48
C LYS A 134 -12.30 -16.76 21.18
N LEU A 135 -11.12 -17.40 21.13
CA LEU A 135 -9.86 -16.77 20.77
C LEU A 135 -9.53 -17.01 19.29
N PRO A 136 -8.76 -16.10 18.66
CA PRO A 136 -8.26 -16.30 17.31
C PRO A 136 -7.34 -17.53 17.27
N VAL A 137 -7.48 -18.33 16.22
CA VAL A 137 -6.64 -19.51 15.98
C VAL A 137 -5.61 -19.16 14.91
N THR A 138 -4.34 -19.12 15.31
CA THR A 138 -3.21 -18.71 14.45
C THR A 138 -2.33 -19.88 13.99
N ASP A 139 -2.57 -21.09 14.51
CA ASP A 139 -1.83 -22.28 14.08
C ASP A 139 -2.23 -22.70 12.66
N SER A 140 -1.30 -22.54 11.71
CA SER A 140 -1.46 -22.89 10.30
C SER A 140 -1.87 -24.34 10.05
N LYS A 141 -1.50 -25.26 10.95
CA LYS A 141 -1.82 -26.68 10.83
C LYS A 141 -3.22 -27.01 11.35
N HIS A 142 -3.82 -26.10 12.12
CA HIS A 142 -5.11 -26.33 12.77
C HIS A 142 -6.24 -26.49 11.74
N PRO A 143 -7.15 -27.49 11.89
CA PRO A 143 -8.22 -27.75 10.92
C PRO A 143 -9.14 -26.54 10.66
N VAL A 144 -9.35 -25.70 11.68
CA VAL A 144 -10.17 -24.48 11.57
C VAL A 144 -9.54 -23.46 10.60
N VAL A 145 -8.21 -23.29 10.64
CA VAL A 145 -7.48 -22.39 9.74
C VAL A 145 -7.54 -22.92 8.31
N LYS A 146 -7.32 -24.22 8.10
CA LYS A 146 -7.48 -24.86 6.78
C LYS A 146 -8.87 -24.64 6.19
N ARG A 147 -9.92 -24.81 7.01
CA ARG A 147 -11.30 -24.54 6.58
C ARG A 147 -11.54 -23.05 6.30
N HIS A 148 -10.92 -22.16 7.05
CA HIS A 148 -11.01 -20.71 6.82
C HIS A 148 -10.39 -20.34 5.47
N ILE A 149 -9.15 -20.75 5.20
CA ILE A 149 -8.48 -20.53 3.91
C ILE A 149 -9.31 -21.10 2.75
N ALA A 150 -9.85 -22.31 2.91
CA ALA A 150 -10.72 -22.92 1.90
C ALA A 150 -12.03 -22.15 1.65
N LYS A 151 -12.50 -21.35 2.62
CA LYS A 151 -13.63 -20.43 2.41
C LYS A 151 -13.19 -19.18 1.66
N LEU A 152 -12.02 -18.62 2.00
CA LEU A 152 -11.47 -17.45 1.31
C LEU A 152 -11.31 -17.71 -0.20
N HIS A 153 -10.86 -18.89 -0.59
CA HIS A 153 -10.79 -19.32 -2.00
C HIS A 153 -12.13 -19.40 -2.73
N LYS A 154 -13.26 -19.44 -2.01
CA LYS A 154 -14.60 -19.62 -2.57
C LYS A 154 -15.41 -18.33 -2.58
N ILE A 155 -14.83 -17.22 -2.14
CA ILE A 155 -15.54 -15.94 -2.13
C ILE A 155 -15.73 -15.50 -3.59
N PRO A 156 -16.97 -15.27 -4.04
CA PRO A 156 -17.24 -14.88 -5.42
C PRO A 156 -16.59 -13.54 -5.73
N GLU A 157 -16.29 -13.29 -7.01
CA GLU A 157 -15.75 -12.01 -7.50
C GLU A 157 -14.40 -11.61 -6.89
N THR A 158 -13.75 -12.55 -6.17
CA THR A 158 -12.40 -12.37 -5.62
C THR A 158 -11.47 -13.44 -6.15
N THR A 159 -10.25 -13.04 -6.49
CA THR A 159 -9.14 -13.94 -6.81
C THR A 159 -8.20 -13.99 -5.62
N PHE A 160 -8.21 -15.11 -4.90
CA PHE A 160 -7.31 -15.32 -3.76
C PHE A 160 -5.85 -15.21 -4.18
N GLU A 161 -5.04 -14.44 -3.42
CA GLU A 161 -3.60 -14.40 -3.62
C GLU A 161 -2.83 -15.06 -2.46
N ALA A 162 -3.06 -14.60 -1.24
CA ALA A 162 -2.30 -15.05 -0.08
C ALA A 162 -3.10 -14.92 1.21
N TYR A 163 -2.79 -15.78 2.17
CA TYR A 163 -3.28 -15.67 3.55
C TYR A 163 -2.17 -16.03 4.53
N ASP A 164 -1.91 -15.15 5.48
CA ASP A 164 -1.01 -15.42 6.61
C ASP A 164 -1.82 -15.70 7.88
N PRO A 165 -1.80 -16.93 8.43
CA PRO A 165 -2.53 -17.26 9.64
C PRO A 165 -1.95 -16.64 10.92
N VAL A 166 -0.69 -16.17 10.90
CA VAL A 166 -0.05 -15.56 12.08
C VAL A 166 -0.53 -14.12 12.26
N SER A 167 -0.48 -13.31 11.21
CA SER A 167 -1.00 -11.93 11.23
C SER A 167 -2.50 -11.84 10.93
N GLY A 168 -3.11 -12.89 10.39
CA GLY A 168 -4.50 -12.85 9.92
C GLY A 168 -4.65 -11.98 8.67
N THR A 169 -3.57 -11.77 7.92
CA THR A 169 -3.57 -10.95 6.71
C THR A 169 -4.08 -11.76 5.53
N TRP A 170 -5.12 -11.27 4.86
CA TRP A 170 -5.69 -11.86 3.65
C TRP A 170 -5.54 -10.90 2.48
N ALA A 171 -4.85 -11.34 1.43
CA ALA A 171 -4.71 -10.61 0.17
C ALA A 171 -5.48 -11.29 -0.95
N PHE A 172 -6.23 -10.51 -1.72
CA PHE A 172 -6.99 -10.96 -2.88
C PHE A 172 -7.10 -9.83 -3.92
N LYS A 173 -7.36 -10.21 -5.17
CA LYS A 173 -7.65 -9.29 -6.27
C LYS A 173 -9.14 -9.28 -6.60
N VAL A 174 -9.61 -8.15 -7.09
CA VAL A 174 -10.95 -7.98 -7.65
C VAL A 174 -10.84 -7.28 -8.99
N GLU A 175 -11.73 -7.60 -9.93
CA GLU A 175 -11.74 -6.98 -11.27
C GLU A 175 -12.46 -5.63 -11.29
N HIS A 176 -13.48 -5.48 -10.44
CA HIS A 176 -14.27 -4.27 -10.28
C HIS A 176 -14.94 -4.31 -8.90
N MET A 177 -15.50 -3.18 -8.47
CA MET A 177 -16.20 -2.99 -7.19
C MET A 177 -17.70 -2.97 -7.38
#